data_AF-A0A3D5H834-F1
#
_entry.id   AF-A0A3D5H834-F1
#
_cell.length_a   1.000
_cell.length_b   1.000
_cell.length_c   1.000
_cell.angle_alpha   90.00
_cell.angle_beta   90.00
_cell.angle_gamma   90.00
#
_symmetry.space_group_name_H-M   'P 1'
#
loop_
_entity.id
_entity.type
_entity.pdbx_description
1 polymer ?
#
loop_
_entity_poly.entity_id
_entity_poly.type
_entity_poly.pdbx_seq_one_letter_code
_entity_poly.pdbx_strand_id
1 'polypeptide(L)'
;LEVNSGYYYGVGDAEVSNNDVNPGEGWAWGNPSEWFYPTTTREFPFTVDSIDLSGASTARVRARLFGTTGVDNTGFDHDAKFWMNDSLVGEVFFEARTEGRLETVIPAALLSGSSRLRITSINTPTVPNQFYLDWFEIDYQGFLMAKNNLAVFASPGPTGSNPTQFTVAGFSNPQIEVYDLTTRRAIVGGNVTGDSTGEYVIQFKDTSSTAKNYVVFAVGGQMPVSPLSRKVFTNIRVNTQGADYIIITHQTFLGQAQRLAAHRQTVNQVRTKVIDVQEIYDEFNYGIMNGTRLKDFLHYAYLNWPAPAPTYLLLLGDASWDFHKYMSTSTQTNFVPGYGVPTGDNWFACFNPDSNFIPSMLIGRIPARDSVQAQRSVDKAIAYDNYTLGDWNKKYMFVAGLGFNSEQTINTYVTPPPLGGIPFREYKTTPAVIDGEHKKEMRDLVRDGLVFLNFLGHSGGRIWEVDIGDPNTLENTGGPFPFMVSVSCNVGAYAEPSNPLLAEDFMLADNCGSVASWASSTEGWANAGVGFVN
;
A
#
# COMPACT_ATOMS: atom_id res chain seq x y z
N LEU A 1 -18.12 -13.57 -0.03
CA LEU A 1 -16.93 -13.26 0.81
C LEU A 1 -15.92 -12.63 -0.13
N GLU A 2 -15.90 -11.30 -0.20
CA GLU A 2 -14.90 -10.56 -0.96
C GLU A 2 -13.50 -10.91 -0.45
N VAL A 3 -12.56 -11.16 -1.36
CA VAL A 3 -11.17 -11.49 -1.03
C VAL A 3 -10.27 -10.62 -1.90
N ASN A 4 -9.79 -9.53 -1.34
CA ASN A 4 -8.75 -8.72 -1.96
C ASN A 4 -7.47 -9.56 -2.03
N SER A 5 -7.03 -9.88 -3.24
CA SER A 5 -5.83 -10.72 -3.47
C SER A 5 -5.06 -10.40 -4.74
N GLY A 6 -5.57 -9.53 -5.61
CA GLY A 6 -4.83 -8.93 -6.72
C GLY A 6 -4.89 -7.41 -6.65
N TYR A 7 -3.77 -6.73 -6.90
CA TYR A 7 -3.77 -5.29 -7.10
C TYR A 7 -3.64 -4.99 -8.60
N TYR A 8 -4.54 -4.16 -9.12
CA TYR A 8 -4.48 -3.66 -10.48
C TYR A 8 -3.74 -2.32 -10.49
N TYR A 9 -2.60 -2.25 -11.20
CA TYR A 9 -1.75 -1.07 -11.29
C TYR A 9 -1.96 -0.24 -12.58
N GLY A 10 -2.67 -0.79 -13.57
CA GLY A 10 -2.64 -0.34 -14.96
C GLY A 10 -2.25 -1.49 -15.91
N VAL A 11 -2.21 -1.23 -17.22
CA VAL A 11 -1.89 -2.27 -18.23
C VAL A 11 -0.63 -2.02 -19.04
N GLY A 12 0.02 -0.87 -18.88
CA GLY A 12 1.22 -0.54 -19.64
C GLY A 12 2.28 0.16 -18.79
N ASP A 13 3.53 0.11 -19.26
CA ASP A 13 4.69 0.65 -18.55
C ASP A 13 4.52 2.12 -18.16
N ALA A 14 3.91 2.94 -19.02
CA ALA A 14 3.66 4.36 -18.74
C ALA A 14 2.71 4.59 -17.55
N GLU A 15 1.80 3.65 -17.29
CA GLU A 15 0.83 3.73 -16.19
C GLU A 15 1.39 3.10 -14.92
N VAL A 16 2.07 1.98 -15.06
CA VAL A 16 2.77 1.29 -13.96
C VAL A 16 3.93 2.12 -13.41
N SER A 17 4.47 3.03 -14.22
CA SER A 17 5.50 3.99 -13.82
C SER A 17 4.95 5.37 -13.42
N ASN A 18 3.63 5.58 -13.44
CA ASN A 18 3.00 6.83 -13.06
C ASN A 18 2.54 6.80 -11.61
N ASN A 19 3.07 7.71 -10.79
CA ASN A 19 2.71 7.81 -9.36
C ASN A 19 1.26 8.29 -9.11
N ASP A 20 0.55 8.76 -10.13
CA ASP A 20 -0.85 9.17 -10.04
C ASP A 20 -1.83 8.01 -10.26
N VAL A 21 -3.02 8.12 -9.66
CA VAL A 21 -4.02 7.04 -9.67
C VAL A 21 -4.58 6.79 -11.08
N ASN A 22 -4.50 5.53 -11.53
CA ASN A 22 -5.10 5.11 -12.79
C ASN A 22 -6.59 4.72 -12.62
N PRO A 23 -7.47 4.93 -13.63
CA PRO A 23 -8.85 4.45 -13.56
C PRO A 23 -8.94 2.95 -13.28
N GLY A 24 -9.60 2.59 -12.18
CA GLY A 24 -9.75 1.20 -11.72
C GLY A 24 -8.59 0.65 -10.89
N GLU A 25 -7.56 1.45 -10.63
CA GLU A 25 -6.44 1.07 -9.78
C GLU A 25 -6.91 0.72 -8.36
N GLY A 26 -6.39 -0.38 -7.83
CA GLY A 26 -6.70 -0.81 -6.47
C GLY A 26 -6.72 -2.33 -6.32
N TRP A 27 -7.13 -2.75 -5.12
CA TRP A 27 -7.36 -4.16 -4.82
C TRP A 27 -8.63 -4.65 -5.51
N ALA A 28 -8.52 -5.79 -6.18
CA ALA A 28 -9.58 -6.47 -6.87
C ALA A 28 -9.80 -7.86 -6.27
N TRP A 29 -11.00 -8.40 -6.50
CA TRP A 29 -11.33 -9.74 -6.09
C TRP A 29 -10.60 -10.76 -6.98
N GLY A 30 -9.75 -11.57 -6.37
CA GLY A 30 -8.91 -12.52 -7.09
C GLY A 30 -7.65 -11.88 -7.68
N ASN A 31 -6.63 -12.70 -7.88
CA ASN A 31 -5.39 -12.27 -8.52
C ASN A 31 -5.57 -12.17 -10.06
N PRO A 32 -4.65 -11.54 -10.81
CA PRO A 32 -4.79 -11.38 -12.26
C PRO A 32 -5.02 -12.67 -13.05
N SER A 33 -4.54 -13.83 -12.57
CA SER A 33 -4.81 -15.13 -13.23
C SER A 33 -6.25 -15.62 -13.01
N GLU A 34 -6.95 -15.09 -12.00
CA GLU A 34 -8.33 -15.39 -11.66
C GLU A 34 -9.32 -14.44 -12.33
N TRP A 35 -8.85 -13.34 -12.93
CA TRP A 35 -9.66 -12.40 -13.71
C TRP A 35 -10.20 -13.05 -15.00
N PHE A 36 -11.10 -12.33 -15.66
CA PHE A 36 -11.78 -12.81 -16.86
C PHE A 36 -10.98 -12.43 -18.09
N TYR A 37 -10.58 -13.44 -18.85
CA TYR A 37 -10.04 -13.35 -20.22
C TYR A 37 -11.06 -13.91 -21.21
N PRO A 38 -10.90 -13.78 -22.54
CA PRO A 38 -11.86 -14.31 -23.49
C PRO A 38 -12.17 -15.79 -23.20
N THR A 39 -13.46 -16.15 -23.20
CA THR A 39 -13.99 -17.50 -22.90
C THR A 39 -13.86 -17.99 -21.45
N THR A 40 -13.26 -17.19 -20.57
CA THR A 40 -13.07 -17.56 -19.17
C THR A 40 -14.40 -17.64 -18.44
N THR A 41 -14.61 -18.73 -17.70
CA THR A 41 -15.75 -18.90 -16.77
C THR A 41 -15.24 -18.97 -15.33
N ARG A 42 -15.93 -18.29 -14.42
CA ARG A 42 -15.68 -18.31 -12.98
C ARG A 42 -16.99 -18.53 -12.23
N GLU A 43 -16.91 -19.24 -11.10
CA GLU A 43 -18.04 -19.50 -10.23
C GLU A 43 -17.75 -18.97 -8.82
N PHE A 44 -18.71 -18.26 -8.25
CA PHE A 44 -18.64 -17.65 -6.93
C PHE A 44 -19.70 -18.29 -6.04
N PRO A 45 -19.35 -19.31 -5.22
CA PRO A 45 -20.30 -19.95 -4.33
C PRO A 45 -20.67 -19.02 -3.16
N PHE A 46 -21.94 -19.07 -2.75
CA PHE A 46 -22.45 -18.35 -1.58
C PHE A 46 -23.63 -19.11 -0.95
N THR A 47 -23.90 -18.83 0.32
CA THR A 47 -25.05 -19.40 1.03
C THR A 47 -26.17 -18.37 1.13
N VAL A 48 -27.40 -18.83 0.99
CA VAL A 48 -28.61 -18.02 1.17
C VAL A 48 -29.30 -18.52 2.43
N ASP A 49 -29.50 -17.64 3.39
CA ASP A 49 -30.03 -18.02 4.70
C ASP A 49 -31.53 -17.74 4.77
N SER A 50 -32.31 -18.75 5.20
CA SER A 50 -33.73 -18.60 5.51
C SER A 50 -34.58 -18.01 4.38
N ILE A 51 -34.23 -18.26 3.12
CA ILE A 51 -34.97 -17.75 1.96
C ILE A 51 -36.43 -18.22 1.96
N ASP A 52 -37.34 -17.30 1.65
CA ASP A 52 -38.76 -17.59 1.46
C ASP A 52 -39.03 -17.96 0.00
N LEU A 53 -39.13 -19.27 -0.25
CA LEU A 53 -39.48 -19.84 -1.55
C LEU A 53 -41.00 -19.99 -1.74
N SER A 54 -41.82 -19.46 -0.83
CA SER A 54 -43.28 -19.52 -0.98
C SER A 54 -43.77 -18.47 -2.00
N GLY A 55 -44.70 -18.89 -2.86
CA GLY A 55 -45.30 -18.02 -3.88
C GLY A 55 -44.38 -17.66 -5.06
N ALA A 56 -44.69 -16.54 -5.72
CA ALA A 56 -43.91 -16.00 -6.84
C ALA A 56 -42.86 -14.97 -6.36
N SER A 57 -42.15 -15.29 -5.27
CA SER A 57 -41.12 -14.43 -4.71
C SER A 57 -39.98 -14.22 -5.72
N THR A 58 -39.36 -13.04 -5.65
CA THR A 58 -38.24 -12.68 -6.53
C THR A 58 -37.01 -12.30 -5.69
N ALA A 59 -35.85 -12.41 -6.31
CA ALA A 59 -34.60 -11.90 -5.78
C ALA A 59 -34.01 -10.88 -6.77
N ARG A 60 -33.36 -9.83 -6.25
CA ARG A 60 -32.61 -8.86 -7.05
C ARG A 60 -31.15 -9.26 -7.04
N VAL A 61 -30.56 -9.37 -8.22
CA VAL A 61 -29.14 -9.65 -8.42
C VAL A 61 -28.49 -8.38 -8.94
N ARG A 62 -27.46 -7.90 -8.25
CA ARG A 62 -26.64 -6.77 -8.66
C ARG A 62 -25.19 -7.21 -8.73
N ALA A 63 -24.45 -6.84 -9.77
CA ALA A 63 -23.02 -7.12 -9.87
C ALA A 63 -22.30 -5.97 -10.59
N ARG A 64 -21.07 -5.70 -10.17
CA ARG A 64 -20.18 -4.73 -10.82
C ARG A 64 -18.91 -5.44 -11.30
N LEU A 65 -18.62 -5.26 -12.57
CA LEU A 65 -17.36 -5.62 -13.21
C LEU A 65 -16.59 -4.34 -13.53
N PHE A 66 -15.28 -4.45 -13.71
CA PHE A 66 -14.45 -3.35 -14.18
C PHE A 66 -13.49 -3.82 -15.28
N GLY A 67 -13.48 -3.12 -16.41
CA GLY A 67 -12.61 -3.41 -17.55
C GLY A 67 -11.18 -2.90 -17.34
N THR A 68 -10.20 -3.66 -17.79
CA THR A 68 -8.78 -3.26 -17.73
C THR A 68 -8.23 -2.86 -19.11
N THR A 69 -8.98 -3.12 -20.18
CA THR A 69 -8.55 -2.85 -21.56
C THR A 69 -8.39 -1.35 -21.80
N GLY A 70 -7.20 -0.93 -22.26
CA GLY A 70 -6.86 0.48 -22.47
C GLY A 70 -7.11 1.00 -23.90
N VAL A 71 -7.84 0.26 -24.74
CA VAL A 71 -8.09 0.64 -26.14
C VAL A 71 -9.55 1.03 -26.28
N ASP A 72 -9.82 2.31 -26.56
CA ASP A 72 -11.16 2.80 -26.89
C ASP A 72 -11.47 2.42 -28.35
N ASN A 73 -12.14 1.28 -28.54
CA ASN A 73 -12.62 0.85 -29.86
C ASN A 73 -14.02 1.41 -30.16
N THR A 74 -14.40 1.44 -31.45
CA THR A 74 -15.78 1.70 -31.86
C THR A 74 -16.65 0.43 -31.64
N GLY A 75 -16.87 0.04 -30.39
CA GLY A 75 -17.65 -1.15 -29.99
C GLY A 75 -17.30 -1.65 -28.58
N PHE A 76 -18.12 -2.55 -28.04
CA PHE A 76 -17.87 -3.11 -26.70
C PHE A 76 -16.67 -4.06 -26.71
N ASP A 77 -15.74 -3.84 -25.78
CA ASP A 77 -14.57 -4.71 -25.61
C ASP A 77 -14.85 -5.93 -24.75
N HIS A 78 -15.88 -5.83 -23.92
CA HIS A 78 -16.24 -6.81 -22.93
C HIS A 78 -17.69 -7.25 -23.09
N ASP A 79 -17.90 -8.56 -23.03
CA ASP A 79 -19.21 -9.22 -22.98
C ASP A 79 -19.15 -10.23 -21.82
N ALA A 80 -19.97 -10.00 -20.80
CA ALA A 80 -20.07 -10.85 -19.63
C ALA A 80 -21.49 -11.39 -19.47
N LYS A 81 -21.62 -12.71 -19.47
CA LYS A 81 -22.87 -13.41 -19.16
C LYS A 81 -22.89 -13.90 -17.73
N PHE A 82 -24.07 -13.83 -17.12
CA PHE A 82 -24.29 -14.16 -15.72
C PHE A 82 -25.33 -15.26 -15.60
N TRP A 83 -25.01 -16.29 -14.81
CA TRP A 83 -25.94 -17.35 -14.45
C TRP A 83 -26.11 -17.38 -12.93
N MET A 84 -27.36 -17.51 -12.49
CA MET A 84 -27.65 -17.93 -11.12
C MET A 84 -27.81 -19.44 -11.12
N ASN A 85 -26.90 -20.14 -10.44
CA ASN A 85 -26.71 -21.56 -10.60
C ASN A 85 -26.56 -21.93 -12.09
N ASP A 86 -27.55 -22.60 -12.68
CA ASP A 86 -27.52 -23.05 -14.08
C ASP A 86 -28.42 -22.22 -15.02
N SER A 87 -29.12 -21.22 -14.49
CA SER A 87 -30.04 -20.38 -15.27
C SER A 87 -29.40 -19.07 -15.68
N LEU A 88 -29.45 -18.70 -16.95
CA LEU A 88 -28.96 -17.41 -17.44
C LEU A 88 -29.86 -16.29 -16.90
N VAL A 89 -29.26 -15.28 -16.25
CA VAL A 89 -29.98 -14.18 -15.59
C VAL A 89 -29.66 -12.80 -16.15
N GLY A 90 -28.59 -12.67 -16.92
CA GLY A 90 -28.24 -11.42 -17.58
C GLY A 90 -26.97 -11.50 -18.43
N GLU A 91 -26.75 -10.43 -19.18
CA GLU A 91 -25.61 -10.21 -20.06
C GLU A 91 -25.30 -8.71 -20.02
N VAL A 92 -24.03 -8.36 -19.93
CA VAL A 92 -23.57 -6.97 -19.82
C VAL A 92 -22.46 -6.75 -20.83
N PHE A 93 -22.60 -5.67 -21.61
CA PHE A 93 -21.59 -5.18 -22.52
C PHE A 93 -21.00 -3.88 -21.98
N PHE A 94 -19.69 -3.75 -22.01
CA PHE A 94 -18.97 -2.56 -21.55
C PHE A 94 -17.64 -2.41 -22.31
N GLU A 95 -17.06 -1.22 -22.24
CA GLU A 95 -15.91 -0.83 -23.07
C GLU A 95 -14.77 -0.28 -22.21
N ALA A 96 -13.55 -0.46 -22.70
CA ALA A 96 -12.34 0.08 -22.12
C ALA A 96 -12.26 -0.08 -20.59
N ARG A 97 -11.85 0.98 -19.89
CA ARG A 97 -11.74 1.03 -18.42
C ARG A 97 -12.96 1.62 -17.76
N THR A 98 -14.11 1.05 -18.09
CA THR A 98 -15.38 1.44 -17.49
C THR A 98 -15.99 0.29 -16.70
N GLU A 99 -17.03 0.62 -15.95
CA GLU A 99 -17.77 -0.36 -15.17
C GLU A 99 -18.84 -1.06 -16.00
N GLY A 100 -18.87 -2.40 -15.92
CA GLY A 100 -19.99 -3.20 -16.36
C GLY A 100 -20.94 -3.46 -15.19
N ARG A 101 -22.21 -3.07 -15.30
CA ARG A 101 -23.20 -3.29 -14.23
C ARG A 101 -24.32 -4.22 -14.67
N LEU A 102 -24.51 -5.29 -13.91
CA LEU A 102 -25.73 -6.09 -13.96
C LEU A 102 -26.68 -5.62 -12.85
N GLU A 103 -27.93 -5.36 -13.21
CA GLU A 103 -29.04 -5.30 -12.27
C GLU A 103 -30.24 -6.03 -12.88
N THR A 104 -30.67 -7.12 -12.24
CA THR A 104 -31.75 -7.97 -12.74
C THR A 104 -32.60 -8.52 -11.60
N VAL A 105 -33.84 -8.86 -11.90
CA VAL A 105 -34.77 -9.51 -10.96
C VAL A 105 -35.04 -10.92 -11.47
N ILE A 106 -34.84 -11.90 -10.59
CA ILE A 106 -34.95 -13.32 -10.91
C ILE A 106 -36.02 -13.98 -10.03
N PRO A 107 -36.63 -15.10 -10.48
CA PRO A 107 -37.43 -15.92 -9.58
C PRO A 107 -36.57 -16.40 -8.40
N ALA A 108 -37.05 -16.23 -7.17
CA ALA A 108 -36.31 -16.68 -5.98
C ALA A 108 -36.07 -18.20 -5.98
N ALA A 109 -36.90 -18.97 -6.70
CA ALA A 109 -36.72 -20.40 -6.93
C ALA A 109 -35.43 -20.78 -7.67
N LEU A 110 -34.71 -19.80 -8.27
CA LEU A 110 -33.37 -20.03 -8.82
C LEU A 110 -32.28 -20.05 -7.75
N LEU A 111 -32.58 -19.61 -6.52
CA LEU A 111 -31.70 -19.68 -5.36
C LEU A 111 -31.98 -20.95 -4.56
N SER A 112 -30.96 -21.41 -3.83
CA SER A 112 -31.08 -22.45 -2.81
C SER A 112 -30.15 -22.13 -1.62
N GLY A 113 -30.22 -22.92 -0.55
CA GLY A 113 -29.35 -22.73 0.63
C GLY A 113 -27.85 -22.68 0.29
N SER A 114 -27.44 -23.39 -0.77
CA SER A 114 -26.12 -23.27 -1.40
C SER A 114 -26.30 -22.85 -2.86
N SER A 115 -25.93 -21.62 -3.19
CA SER A 115 -26.05 -21.05 -4.54
C SER A 115 -24.70 -20.67 -5.11
N ARG A 116 -24.63 -20.45 -6.42
CA ARG A 116 -23.44 -19.89 -7.08
C ARG A 116 -23.81 -18.86 -8.13
N LEU A 117 -23.05 -17.77 -8.17
CA LEU A 117 -23.06 -16.84 -9.30
C LEU A 117 -21.98 -17.33 -10.27
N ARG A 118 -22.35 -17.65 -11.51
CA ARG A 118 -21.39 -18.00 -12.56
C ARG A 118 -21.30 -16.84 -13.55
N ILE A 119 -20.09 -16.41 -13.88
CA ILE A 119 -19.82 -15.36 -14.84
C ILE A 119 -18.93 -15.94 -15.94
N THR A 120 -19.28 -15.68 -17.20
CA THR A 120 -18.46 -16.08 -18.36
C THR A 120 -18.17 -14.86 -19.22
N SER A 121 -16.89 -14.63 -19.50
CA SER A 121 -16.46 -13.70 -20.54
C SER A 121 -16.67 -14.35 -21.91
N ILE A 122 -17.43 -13.68 -22.76
CA ILE A 122 -17.68 -14.12 -24.14
C ILE A 122 -16.62 -13.49 -25.05
N ASN A 123 -16.17 -14.25 -26.04
CA ASN A 123 -15.15 -13.78 -26.96
C ASN A 123 -15.70 -12.61 -27.81
N THR A 124 -15.08 -11.45 -27.66
CA THR A 124 -15.32 -10.26 -28.47
C THR A 124 -14.27 -10.17 -29.57
N PRO A 125 -14.52 -9.47 -30.69
CA PRO A 125 -13.54 -9.30 -31.76
C PRO A 125 -12.36 -8.39 -31.38
N THR A 126 -12.40 -7.73 -30.22
CA THR A 126 -11.37 -6.81 -29.72
C THR A 126 -10.47 -7.51 -28.69
N VAL A 127 -9.20 -7.12 -28.64
CA VAL A 127 -8.17 -7.75 -27.79
C VAL A 127 -7.31 -6.68 -27.13
N PRO A 128 -7.06 -6.75 -25.80
CA PRO A 128 -7.55 -7.77 -24.87
C PRO A 128 -9.02 -7.56 -24.47
N ASN A 129 -9.76 -8.64 -24.19
CA ASN A 129 -10.99 -8.59 -23.39
C ASN A 129 -10.64 -9.09 -21.99
N GLN A 130 -10.29 -8.15 -21.13
CA GLN A 130 -9.89 -8.42 -19.75
C GLN A 130 -10.68 -7.56 -18.76
N PHE A 131 -11.26 -8.19 -17.74
CA PHE A 131 -11.99 -7.51 -16.67
C PHE A 131 -11.98 -8.34 -15.38
N TYR A 132 -12.30 -7.72 -14.26
CA TYR A 132 -12.46 -8.40 -12.97
C TYR A 132 -13.85 -8.14 -12.35
N LEU A 133 -14.24 -9.00 -11.42
CA LEU A 133 -15.43 -8.80 -10.58
C LEU A 133 -15.04 -7.93 -9.39
N ASP A 134 -15.76 -6.83 -9.20
CA ASP A 134 -15.59 -5.96 -8.04
C ASP A 134 -16.47 -6.49 -6.89
N TRP A 135 -17.79 -6.51 -7.09
CA TRP A 135 -18.72 -7.04 -6.11
C TRP A 135 -19.97 -7.64 -6.77
N PHE A 136 -20.69 -8.46 -6.01
CA PHE A 136 -22.09 -8.80 -6.29
C PHE A 136 -22.92 -8.82 -5.02
N GLU A 137 -24.20 -8.49 -5.15
CA GLU A 137 -25.20 -8.45 -4.09
C GLU A 137 -26.46 -9.21 -4.53
N ILE A 138 -27.01 -10.02 -3.64
CA ILE A 138 -28.28 -10.71 -3.83
C ILE A 138 -29.25 -10.24 -2.74
N ASP A 139 -30.28 -9.50 -3.13
CA ASP A 139 -31.38 -9.14 -2.22
C ASP A 139 -32.53 -10.12 -2.41
N TYR A 140 -32.98 -10.75 -1.33
CA TYR A 140 -34.06 -11.73 -1.38
C TYR A 140 -34.95 -11.61 -0.14
N GLN A 141 -36.19 -12.07 -0.29
CA GLN A 141 -37.09 -12.20 0.86
C GLN A 141 -36.72 -13.46 1.64
N GLY A 142 -36.51 -13.30 2.95
CA GLY A 142 -36.23 -14.39 3.87
C GLY A 142 -37.05 -14.29 5.14
N PHE A 143 -37.19 -15.42 5.82
CA PHE A 143 -37.70 -15.46 7.19
C PHE A 143 -36.74 -14.74 8.12
N LEU A 144 -37.29 -14.01 9.11
CA LEU A 144 -36.51 -13.33 10.12
C LEU A 144 -35.95 -14.34 11.12
N MET A 145 -34.79 -14.90 10.77
CA MET A 145 -34.05 -15.87 11.56
C MET A 145 -32.64 -15.36 11.83
N ALA A 146 -32.23 -15.43 13.09
CA ALA A 146 -30.85 -15.15 13.48
C ALA A 146 -29.95 -16.32 13.11
N LYS A 147 -28.74 -15.98 12.66
CA LYS A 147 -27.64 -16.91 12.45
C LYS A 147 -26.47 -16.45 13.29
N ASN A 148 -25.89 -17.36 14.06
CA ASN A 148 -24.83 -17.04 15.03
C ASN A 148 -25.24 -15.89 15.97
N ASN A 149 -26.48 -15.93 16.48
CA ASN A 149 -27.07 -14.90 17.35
C ASN A 149 -27.15 -13.49 16.73
N LEU A 150 -27.15 -13.37 15.39
CA LEU A 150 -27.27 -12.10 14.68
C LEU A 150 -28.31 -12.20 13.56
N ALA A 151 -29.20 -11.22 13.47
CA ALA A 151 -30.09 -11.00 12.34
C ALA A 151 -29.98 -9.53 11.90
N VAL A 152 -29.74 -9.32 10.60
CA VAL A 152 -29.74 -7.99 9.97
C VAL A 152 -30.77 -8.03 8.85
N PHE A 153 -31.70 -7.09 8.83
CA PHE A 153 -32.74 -7.07 7.81
C PHE A 153 -33.30 -5.67 7.56
N ALA A 154 -33.82 -5.47 6.36
CA ALA A 154 -34.63 -4.30 6.02
C ALA A 154 -36.12 -4.62 6.22
N SER A 155 -36.90 -3.66 6.72
CA SER A 155 -38.36 -3.76 6.70
C SER A 155 -38.87 -3.81 5.26
N PRO A 156 -39.92 -4.59 4.95
CA PRO A 156 -40.46 -4.70 3.59
C PRO A 156 -41.02 -3.38 3.01
N GLY A 157 -41.19 -2.34 3.83
CA GLY A 157 -41.57 -0.99 3.43
C GLY A 157 -41.88 -0.11 4.64
N PRO A 158 -42.44 1.09 4.44
CA PRO A 158 -43.01 1.90 5.52
C PRO A 158 -44.05 1.10 6.30
N THR A 159 -43.96 1.09 7.63
CA THR A 159 -44.97 0.44 8.48
C THR A 159 -46.20 1.34 8.72
N GLY A 160 -46.10 2.61 8.32
CA GLY A 160 -47.18 3.58 8.47
C GLY A 160 -47.35 4.01 9.93
N SER A 161 -48.54 4.50 10.26
CA SER A 161 -48.91 4.94 11.62
C SER A 161 -49.27 3.79 12.57
N ASN A 162 -49.53 2.59 12.05
CA ASN A 162 -49.82 1.41 12.85
C ASN A 162 -48.51 0.66 13.18
N PRO A 163 -48.27 0.27 14.44
CA PRO A 163 -47.07 -0.48 14.79
C PRO A 163 -47.05 -1.85 14.09
N THR A 164 -46.04 -2.08 13.25
CA THR A 164 -45.79 -3.41 12.67
C THR A 164 -45.01 -4.23 13.68
N GLN A 165 -45.48 -5.46 13.91
CA GLN A 165 -44.77 -6.42 14.73
C GLN A 165 -43.78 -7.22 13.88
N PHE A 166 -42.54 -7.29 14.34
CA PHE A 166 -41.50 -8.16 13.82
C PHE A 166 -41.27 -9.30 14.81
N THR A 167 -41.17 -10.52 14.29
CA THR A 167 -40.86 -11.73 15.07
C THR A 167 -39.57 -12.30 14.51
N VAL A 168 -38.50 -12.32 15.31
CA VAL A 168 -37.19 -12.83 14.92
C VAL A 168 -36.85 -14.04 15.78
N ALA A 169 -36.64 -15.19 15.15
CA ALA A 169 -36.31 -16.46 15.80
C ALA A 169 -34.84 -16.85 15.58
N GLY A 170 -34.39 -18.03 16.03
CA GLY A 170 -33.03 -18.52 15.77
C GLY A 170 -31.95 -18.11 16.77
N PHE A 171 -32.31 -17.53 17.92
CA PHE A 171 -31.32 -17.14 18.93
C PHE A 171 -31.02 -18.30 19.89
N SER A 172 -29.75 -18.47 20.26
CA SER A 172 -29.32 -19.44 21.28
C SER A 172 -29.19 -18.83 22.68
N ASN A 173 -29.43 -17.51 22.81
CA ASN A 173 -29.31 -16.79 24.07
C ASN A 173 -30.50 -15.82 24.26
N PRO A 174 -31.08 -15.72 25.47
CA PRO A 174 -32.26 -14.88 25.73
C PRO A 174 -31.96 -13.38 25.88
N GLN A 175 -30.70 -12.98 26.05
CA GLN A 175 -30.30 -11.58 26.16
C GLN A 175 -30.20 -10.96 24.76
N ILE A 176 -31.35 -10.57 24.21
CA ILE A 176 -31.50 -10.07 22.84
C ILE A 176 -31.69 -8.54 22.86
N GLU A 177 -30.90 -7.84 22.05
CA GLU A 177 -31.01 -6.42 21.81
C GLU A 177 -31.47 -6.14 20.37
N VAL A 178 -32.23 -5.05 20.20
CA VAL A 178 -32.75 -4.61 18.90
C VAL A 178 -32.31 -3.17 18.68
N TYR A 179 -31.71 -2.87 17.53
CA TYR A 179 -31.37 -1.52 17.11
C TYR A 179 -31.98 -1.20 15.75
N ASP A 180 -32.49 0.01 15.63
CA ASP A 180 -32.83 0.64 14.36
C ASP A 180 -31.58 1.38 13.86
N LEU A 181 -30.97 0.85 12.80
CA LEU A 181 -29.76 1.41 12.18
C LEU A 181 -30.05 2.68 11.38
N THR A 182 -31.30 2.88 10.95
CA THR A 182 -31.72 4.08 10.22
C THR A 182 -31.75 5.29 11.14
N THR A 183 -32.22 5.12 12.39
CA THR A 183 -32.29 6.21 13.37
C THR A 183 -31.23 6.14 14.48
N ARG A 184 -30.37 5.11 14.45
CA ARG A 184 -29.27 4.86 15.40
C ARG A 184 -29.75 4.76 16.86
N ARG A 185 -30.87 4.09 17.09
CA ARG A 185 -31.48 3.96 18.43
C ARG A 185 -31.71 2.50 18.80
N ALA A 186 -31.65 2.22 20.11
CA ALA A 186 -32.12 0.95 20.65
C ALA A 186 -33.66 0.92 20.70
N ILE A 187 -34.25 -0.22 20.37
CA ILE A 187 -35.67 -0.51 20.55
C ILE A 187 -35.81 -1.35 21.82
N VAL A 188 -36.55 -0.83 22.79
CA VAL A 188 -36.76 -1.46 24.10
C VAL A 188 -38.19 -2.00 24.22
N GLY A 189 -38.40 -2.96 25.13
CA GLY A 189 -39.73 -3.52 25.41
C GLY A 189 -40.17 -4.64 24.46
N GLY A 190 -39.23 -5.27 23.73
CA GLY A 190 -39.49 -6.51 23.01
C GLY A 190 -39.80 -7.67 23.97
N ASN A 191 -40.69 -8.57 23.55
CA ASN A 191 -41.03 -9.77 24.30
C ASN A 191 -40.15 -10.93 23.84
N VAL A 192 -39.33 -11.49 24.74
CA VAL A 192 -38.49 -12.65 24.48
C VAL A 192 -39.17 -13.91 25.03
N THR A 193 -39.31 -14.91 24.17
CA THR A 193 -39.91 -16.23 24.50
C THR A 193 -38.99 -17.37 24.04
N GLY A 194 -39.14 -18.55 24.63
CA GLY A 194 -38.31 -19.73 24.35
C GLY A 194 -37.68 -20.28 25.62
N ASP A 195 -36.93 -21.38 25.50
CA ASP A 195 -36.21 -22.00 26.62
C ASP A 195 -34.83 -22.50 26.18
N SER A 196 -34.02 -22.95 27.14
CA SER A 196 -32.64 -23.43 26.89
C SER A 196 -32.55 -24.75 26.13
N THR A 197 -33.68 -25.42 25.89
CA THR A 197 -33.77 -26.67 25.10
C THR A 197 -34.24 -26.45 23.67
N GLY A 198 -34.73 -25.24 23.36
CA GLY A 198 -35.10 -24.77 22.02
C GLY A 198 -34.37 -23.49 21.61
N GLU A 199 -34.91 -22.78 20.63
CA GLU A 199 -34.43 -21.46 20.20
C GLU A 199 -35.24 -20.35 20.86
N TYR A 200 -34.58 -19.22 21.16
CA TYR A 200 -35.21 -18.00 21.62
C TYR A 200 -35.73 -17.17 20.45
N VAL A 201 -36.86 -16.49 20.71
CA VAL A 201 -37.57 -15.63 19.76
C VAL A 201 -37.81 -14.29 20.42
N ILE A 202 -37.59 -13.20 19.68
CA ILE A 202 -37.98 -11.85 20.09
C ILE A 202 -39.11 -11.33 19.22
N GLN A 203 -40.11 -10.73 19.86
CA GLN A 203 -41.17 -9.97 19.21
C GLN A 203 -41.06 -8.50 19.61
N PHE A 204 -40.92 -7.62 18.63
CA PHE A 204 -40.88 -6.18 18.87
C PHE A 204 -41.77 -5.45 17.86
N LYS A 205 -42.16 -4.22 18.19
CA LYS A 205 -43.02 -3.39 17.34
C LYS A 205 -42.30 -2.09 17.02
N ASP A 206 -42.46 -1.61 15.80
CA ASP A 206 -42.01 -0.26 15.43
C ASP A 206 -42.94 0.39 14.39
N THR A 207 -42.98 1.70 14.39
CA THR A 207 -43.69 2.56 13.43
C THR A 207 -42.67 3.33 12.59
N SER A 208 -42.93 3.45 11.29
CA SER A 208 -42.02 4.12 10.36
C SER A 208 -42.73 4.60 9.11
N SER A 209 -42.48 5.85 8.73
CA SER A 209 -42.88 6.42 7.45
C SER A 209 -41.96 6.02 6.29
N THR A 210 -40.82 5.40 6.57
CA THR A 210 -39.85 4.92 5.58
C THR A 210 -39.46 3.47 5.86
N ALA A 211 -38.87 2.77 4.89
CA ALA A 211 -38.19 1.52 5.19
C ALA A 211 -37.05 1.76 6.21
N LYS A 212 -36.85 0.81 7.12
CA LYS A 212 -35.82 0.82 8.17
C LYS A 212 -34.92 -0.40 8.06
N ASN A 213 -33.68 -0.23 8.48
CA ASN A 213 -32.73 -1.32 8.66
C ASN A 213 -32.64 -1.64 10.15
N TYR A 214 -32.79 -2.90 10.51
CA TYR A 214 -32.66 -3.37 11.89
C TYR A 214 -31.46 -4.30 12.02
N VAL A 215 -30.85 -4.25 13.19
CA VAL A 215 -29.99 -5.31 13.69
C VAL A 215 -30.57 -5.84 14.99
N VAL A 216 -30.68 -7.16 15.09
CA VAL A 216 -31.10 -7.88 16.28
C VAL A 216 -30.02 -8.87 16.61
N PHE A 217 -29.46 -8.79 17.80
CA PHE A 217 -28.42 -9.71 18.22
C PHE A 217 -28.63 -10.17 19.66
N ALA A 218 -28.15 -11.38 19.96
CA ALA A 218 -27.99 -11.83 21.33
C ALA A 218 -26.52 -11.85 21.72
N VAL A 219 -26.22 -12.13 23.00
CA VAL A 219 -24.85 -12.34 23.46
C VAL A 219 -24.12 -13.35 22.55
N GLY A 220 -22.91 -12.99 22.11
CA GLY A 220 -22.11 -13.77 21.16
C GLY A 220 -22.37 -13.47 19.67
N GLY A 221 -23.47 -12.78 19.32
CA GLY A 221 -23.73 -12.29 17.96
C GLY A 221 -23.35 -10.81 17.74
N GLN A 222 -22.89 -10.15 18.81
CA GLN A 222 -22.37 -8.78 18.76
C GLN A 222 -21.10 -8.73 17.90
N MET A 223 -21.03 -7.75 16.99
CA MET A 223 -19.74 -7.44 16.36
C MET A 223 -18.79 -6.86 17.42
N PRO A 224 -17.53 -7.30 17.48
CA PRO A 224 -16.58 -6.73 18.42
C PRO A 224 -16.39 -5.24 18.12
N VAL A 225 -16.81 -4.40 19.06
CA VAL A 225 -16.52 -2.97 19.01
C VAL A 225 -15.18 -2.76 19.69
N SER A 226 -14.24 -2.16 18.98
CA SER A 226 -12.98 -1.74 19.59
C SER A 226 -13.28 -0.71 20.69
N PRO A 227 -12.74 -0.86 21.90
CA PRO A 227 -13.00 0.07 22.98
C PRO A 227 -12.61 1.49 22.55
N LEU A 228 -13.57 2.41 22.65
CA LEU A 228 -13.30 3.81 22.39
C LEU A 228 -12.52 4.39 23.57
N SER A 229 -11.37 5.00 23.30
CA SER A 229 -10.61 5.76 24.28
C SER A 229 -10.57 7.22 23.85
N ARG A 230 -10.66 8.13 24.83
CA ARG A 230 -10.49 9.55 24.55
C ARG A 230 -9.02 9.81 24.22
N LYS A 231 -8.73 10.30 23.01
CA LYS A 231 -7.40 10.77 22.64
C LYS A 231 -7.18 12.21 23.11
N VAL A 232 -6.03 12.46 23.72
CA VAL A 232 -5.49 13.81 23.94
C VAL A 232 -4.39 14.01 22.89
N PHE A 233 -4.54 15.05 22.06
CA PHE A 233 -3.58 15.35 20.99
C PHE A 233 -2.33 16.05 21.54
N THR A 234 -1.16 15.68 21.02
CA THR A 234 0.12 16.36 21.29
C THR A 234 0.13 17.80 20.75
N ASN A 235 -0.73 18.10 19.79
CA ASN A 235 -0.81 19.35 19.02
C ASN A 235 0.47 19.64 18.23
N ILE A 236 0.81 18.74 17.31
CA ILE A 236 1.99 18.83 16.44
C ILE A 236 1.93 20.01 15.47
N ARG A 237 0.77 20.68 15.34
CA ARG A 237 0.65 21.95 14.61
C ARG A 237 1.40 23.09 15.31
N VAL A 238 1.49 23.07 16.64
CA VAL A 238 2.16 24.13 17.40
C VAL A 238 3.60 23.75 17.69
N ASN A 239 4.55 24.42 17.03
CA ASN A 239 5.97 24.30 17.31
C ASN A 239 6.62 25.69 17.40
N THR A 240 6.66 26.29 18.59
CA THR A 240 7.14 27.66 18.80
C THR A 240 8.64 27.86 18.57
N GLN A 241 9.41 26.77 18.50
CA GLN A 241 10.84 26.82 18.19
C GLN A 241 11.11 26.72 16.68
N GLY A 242 10.10 26.31 15.90
CA GLY A 242 10.30 25.88 14.51
C GLY A 242 11.17 24.63 14.40
N ALA A 243 11.57 24.28 13.17
CA ALA A 243 12.51 23.19 12.91
C ALA A 243 13.16 23.42 11.55
N ASP A 244 14.43 23.04 11.43
CA ASP A 244 15.15 22.96 10.15
C ASP A 244 15.20 21.51 9.66
N TYR A 245 15.24 20.54 10.59
CA TYR A 245 15.28 19.11 10.33
C TYR A 245 14.14 18.37 11.04
N ILE A 246 13.22 17.81 10.26
CA ILE A 246 12.11 17.01 10.77
C ILE A 246 12.44 15.53 10.58
N ILE A 247 12.27 14.73 11.62
CA ILE A 247 12.30 13.26 11.54
C ILE A 247 10.91 12.73 11.83
N ILE A 248 10.27 12.10 10.84
CA ILE A 248 9.02 11.36 11.02
C ILE A 248 9.37 9.89 11.17
N THR A 249 8.86 9.26 12.23
CA THR A 249 9.22 7.87 12.56
C THR A 249 8.06 7.13 13.19
N HIS A 250 8.15 5.80 13.27
CA HIS A 250 7.23 5.00 14.06
C HIS A 250 7.69 4.92 15.53
N GLN A 251 6.77 4.77 16.48
CA GLN A 251 7.05 4.63 17.92
C GLN A 251 8.18 3.63 18.23
N THR A 252 8.27 2.53 17.49
CA THR A 252 9.34 1.50 17.61
C THR A 252 10.75 2.08 17.50
N PHE A 253 10.94 3.13 16.69
CA PHE A 253 12.26 3.68 16.39
C PHE A 253 12.49 5.08 16.97
N LEU A 254 11.54 5.57 17.77
CA LEU A 254 11.57 6.92 18.33
C LEU A 254 12.88 7.24 19.06
N GLY A 255 13.43 6.27 19.80
CA GLY A 255 14.71 6.44 20.49
C GLY A 255 15.90 6.67 19.55
N GLN A 256 15.96 5.96 18.42
CA GLN A 256 17.04 6.15 17.43
C GLN A 256 16.86 7.45 16.65
N ALA A 257 15.62 7.83 16.34
CA ALA A 257 15.31 9.13 15.74
C ALA A 257 15.73 10.30 16.65
N GLN A 258 15.43 10.24 17.94
CA GLN A 258 15.86 11.24 18.93
C GLN A 258 17.38 11.33 19.04
N ARG A 259 18.07 10.19 19.03
CA ARG A 259 19.54 10.16 19.05
C ARG A 259 20.16 10.84 17.83
N LEU A 260 19.66 10.54 16.63
CA LEU A 260 20.12 11.20 15.41
C LEU A 260 19.79 12.70 15.41
N ALA A 261 18.60 13.08 15.87
CA ALA A 261 18.20 14.49 15.99
C ALA A 261 19.14 15.28 16.94
N ALA A 262 19.50 14.71 18.09
CA ALA A 262 20.44 15.33 19.03
C ALA A 262 21.85 15.48 18.44
N HIS A 263 22.31 14.47 17.69
CA HIS A 263 23.58 14.54 16.97
C HIS A 263 23.57 15.65 15.92
N ARG A 264 22.53 15.74 15.08
CA ARG A 264 22.40 16.81 14.06
C ARG A 264 22.28 18.20 14.70
N GLN A 265 21.57 18.33 15.81
CA GLN A 265 21.55 19.58 16.57
C GLN A 265 22.94 20.00 17.03
N THR A 266 23.78 19.05 17.44
CA THR A 266 25.14 19.33 17.95
C THR A 266 26.14 19.58 16.82
N VAL A 267 26.18 18.72 15.81
CA VAL A 267 27.19 18.76 14.73
C VAL A 267 26.83 19.80 13.67
N ASN A 268 25.55 19.89 13.29
CA ASN A 268 25.09 20.77 12.21
C ASN A 268 24.46 22.07 12.73
N GLN A 269 24.25 22.22 14.04
CA GLN A 269 23.66 23.42 14.65
C GLN A 269 22.27 23.77 14.10
N VAL A 270 21.46 22.74 13.82
CA VAL A 270 20.09 22.86 13.27
C VAL A 270 19.03 22.61 14.34
N ARG A 271 17.87 23.25 14.21
CA ARG A 271 16.68 22.96 15.04
C ARG A 271 16.05 21.67 14.58
N THR A 272 15.86 20.71 15.48
CA THR A 272 15.32 19.39 15.13
C THR A 272 13.95 19.16 15.74
N LYS A 273 13.10 18.41 15.04
CA LYS A 273 11.81 17.94 15.55
C LYS A 273 11.58 16.49 15.15
N VAL A 274 11.41 15.62 16.16
CA VAL A 274 11.02 14.23 15.96
C VAL A 274 9.53 14.08 16.20
N ILE A 275 8.83 13.36 15.32
CA ILE A 275 7.39 13.16 15.35
C ILE A 275 7.10 11.68 15.12
N ASP A 276 6.27 11.10 16.00
CA ASP A 276 5.69 9.80 15.75
C ASP A 276 4.62 9.95 14.66
N VAL A 277 4.70 9.14 13.61
CA VAL A 277 3.77 9.16 12.48
C VAL A 277 2.32 8.98 12.92
N GLN A 278 2.06 8.27 14.04
CA GLN A 278 0.72 8.16 14.60
C GLN A 278 0.15 9.52 15.04
N GLU A 279 0.96 10.46 15.51
CA GLU A 279 0.50 11.81 15.87
C GLU A 279 -0.02 12.57 14.64
N ILE A 280 0.58 12.33 13.48
CA ILE A 280 0.10 12.90 12.20
C ILE A 280 -1.25 12.31 11.84
N TYR A 281 -1.42 10.98 11.93
CA TYR A 281 -2.71 10.35 11.67
C TYR A 281 -3.78 10.82 12.64
N ASP A 282 -3.45 10.92 13.92
CA ASP A 282 -4.35 11.40 14.96
C ASP A 282 -4.85 12.82 14.61
N GLU A 283 -3.94 13.74 14.30
CA GLU A 283 -4.28 15.14 14.13
C GLU A 283 -4.80 15.52 12.75
N PHE A 284 -4.39 14.82 11.69
CA PHE A 284 -4.74 15.13 10.30
C PHE A 284 -5.71 14.10 9.68
N ASN A 285 -6.02 13.00 10.37
CA ASN A 285 -6.90 11.94 9.86
C ASN A 285 -7.67 11.17 10.95
N TYR A 286 -7.85 11.77 12.13
CA TYR A 286 -8.63 11.17 13.24
C TYR A 286 -8.13 9.78 13.67
N GLY A 287 -6.82 9.55 13.57
CA GLY A 287 -6.12 8.34 14.01
C GLY A 287 -6.07 7.22 12.98
N ILE A 288 -6.73 7.39 11.83
CA ILE A 288 -6.73 6.41 10.74
C ILE A 288 -5.44 6.57 9.95
N MET A 289 -4.68 5.48 9.76
CA MET A 289 -3.46 5.49 8.97
C MET A 289 -3.75 6.00 7.54
N ASN A 290 -3.04 7.04 7.11
CA ASN A 290 -3.12 7.54 5.74
C ASN A 290 -1.84 8.27 5.36
N GLY A 291 -1.09 7.71 4.40
CA GLY A 291 0.19 8.27 3.96
C GLY A 291 0.10 9.68 3.41
N THR A 292 -1.00 10.05 2.75
CA THR A 292 -1.15 11.40 2.16
C THR A 292 -1.11 12.52 3.21
N ARG A 293 -1.40 12.18 4.47
CA ARG A 293 -1.46 13.12 5.59
C ARG A 293 -0.08 13.54 6.10
N LEU A 294 0.97 12.79 5.75
CA LEU A 294 2.35 13.24 5.96
C LEU A 294 2.61 14.52 5.16
N LYS A 295 2.18 14.58 3.90
CA LYS A 295 2.30 15.79 3.06
C LYS A 295 1.52 16.97 3.63
N ASP A 296 0.28 16.73 4.08
CA ASP A 296 -0.55 17.78 4.69
C ASP A 296 0.13 18.37 5.93
N PHE A 297 0.68 17.52 6.79
CA PHE A 297 1.44 17.95 7.96
C PHE A 297 2.72 18.71 7.58
N LEU A 298 3.52 18.18 6.65
CA LEU A 298 4.78 18.80 6.24
C LEU A 298 4.55 20.17 5.57
N HIS A 299 3.53 20.27 4.72
CA HIS A 299 3.13 21.52 4.11
C HIS A 299 2.64 22.53 5.16
N TYR A 300 1.84 22.08 6.14
CA TYR A 300 1.43 22.91 7.26
C TYR A 300 2.63 23.43 8.04
N ALA A 301 3.57 22.56 8.43
CA ALA A 301 4.79 22.94 9.14
C ALA A 301 5.63 23.93 8.33
N TYR A 302 5.80 23.69 7.02
CA TYR A 302 6.53 24.56 6.11
C TYR A 302 5.98 25.98 6.05
N LEU A 303 4.66 26.13 6.04
CA LEU A 303 4.00 27.45 5.94
C LEU A 303 3.83 28.17 7.28
N ASN A 304 3.65 27.43 8.39
CA ASN A 304 3.13 28.00 9.64
C ASN A 304 4.12 27.97 10.80
N TRP A 305 5.17 27.15 10.75
CA TRP A 305 6.17 27.16 11.81
C TRP A 305 7.10 28.38 11.71
N PRO A 306 7.67 28.85 12.85
CA PRO A 306 8.59 29.99 12.85
C PRO A 306 9.77 29.80 11.91
N ALA A 307 10.02 30.83 11.10
CA ALA A 307 11.12 30.88 10.13
C ALA A 307 12.51 30.66 10.78
N PRO A 308 13.49 30.13 10.03
CA PRO A 308 13.36 29.62 8.65
C PRO A 308 12.46 28.39 8.57
N ALA A 309 11.90 28.13 7.38
CA ALA A 309 11.07 26.96 7.16
C ALA A 309 11.90 25.67 7.21
N PRO A 310 11.30 24.53 7.61
CA PRO A 310 11.93 23.22 7.53
C PRO A 310 12.60 22.95 6.18
N THR A 311 13.86 22.54 6.20
CA THR A 311 14.68 22.30 5.00
C THR A 311 14.92 20.82 4.77
N TYR A 312 15.05 20.03 5.83
CA TYR A 312 15.41 18.62 5.77
C TYR A 312 14.28 17.75 6.35
N LEU A 313 13.99 16.65 5.68
CA LEU A 313 13.07 15.60 6.15
C LEU A 313 13.77 14.25 6.14
N LEU A 314 13.72 13.55 7.26
CA LEU A 314 14.06 12.13 7.34
C LEU A 314 12.82 11.32 7.70
N LEU A 315 12.55 10.29 6.90
CA LEU A 315 11.61 9.23 7.25
C LEU A 315 12.40 8.07 7.86
N LEU A 316 12.07 7.67 9.08
CA LEU A 316 12.76 6.58 9.78
C LEU A 316 11.77 5.45 10.08
N GLY A 317 11.88 4.38 9.31
CA GLY A 317 11.00 3.22 9.27
C GLY A 317 10.73 2.79 7.84
N ASP A 318 10.60 1.50 7.61
CA ASP A 318 10.30 0.98 6.29
C ASP A 318 8.82 1.18 5.88
N ALA A 319 8.53 1.03 4.58
CA ALA A 319 7.20 1.11 4.01
C ALA A 319 6.73 -0.24 3.46
N SER A 320 5.43 -0.36 3.20
CA SER A 320 4.89 -1.48 2.42
C SER A 320 3.65 -1.03 1.67
N TRP A 321 3.61 -1.25 0.36
CA TRP A 321 2.41 -0.94 -0.45
C TRP A 321 1.27 -1.95 -0.22
N ASP A 322 1.55 -3.18 0.24
CA ASP A 322 0.57 -4.16 0.72
C ASP A 322 0.59 -4.32 2.24
N PHE A 323 0.35 -3.21 2.94
CA PHE A 323 0.37 -3.17 4.40
C PHE A 323 -0.80 -3.90 5.07
N HIS A 324 -1.87 -4.16 4.33
CA HIS A 324 -2.98 -5.01 4.78
C HIS A 324 -2.68 -6.51 4.63
N LYS A 325 -1.57 -6.87 3.95
CA LYS A 325 -1.12 -8.24 3.72
C LYS A 325 -2.16 -9.08 2.99
N TYR A 326 -2.75 -8.49 1.95
CA TYR A 326 -3.71 -9.16 1.10
C TYR A 326 -3.05 -10.24 0.25
N MET A 327 -1.79 -10.05 -0.16
CA MET A 327 -1.01 -11.10 -0.79
C MET A 327 -0.38 -12.02 0.26
N SER A 328 -0.35 -13.32 -0.03
CA SER A 328 0.24 -14.32 0.85
C SER A 328 1.76 -14.19 1.02
N THR A 329 2.44 -13.51 0.10
CA THR A 329 3.89 -13.24 0.14
C THR A 329 4.24 -11.97 0.92
N SER A 330 3.25 -11.18 1.35
CA SER A 330 3.48 -9.91 2.05
C SER A 330 3.88 -10.13 3.50
N THR A 331 5.14 -9.83 3.80
CA THR A 331 5.73 -10.00 5.13
C THR A 331 6.03 -8.67 5.82
N GLN A 332 6.27 -7.61 5.04
CA GLN A 332 6.69 -6.32 5.58
C GLN A 332 5.61 -5.59 6.37
N THR A 333 6.07 -4.68 7.23
CA THR A 333 5.22 -3.79 8.02
C THR A 333 5.42 -2.37 7.53
N ASN A 334 4.32 -1.64 7.35
CA ASN A 334 4.35 -0.25 6.92
C ASN A 334 4.55 0.67 8.14
N PHE A 335 5.80 0.87 8.56
CA PHE A 335 6.13 1.70 9.71
C PHE A 335 5.96 3.19 9.40
N VAL A 336 6.49 3.65 8.27
CA VAL A 336 6.28 5.00 7.75
C VAL A 336 5.93 4.87 6.27
N PRO A 337 4.73 5.28 5.83
CA PRO A 337 4.27 5.03 4.47
C PRO A 337 5.10 5.76 3.42
N GLY A 338 5.21 5.15 2.24
CA GLY A 338 5.53 5.84 0.99
C GLY A 338 4.26 6.25 0.25
N TYR A 339 4.40 6.87 -0.92
CA TYR A 339 3.26 7.27 -1.76
C TYR A 339 3.42 6.82 -3.22
N GLY A 340 2.31 6.45 -3.85
CA GLY A 340 2.22 6.15 -5.28
C GLY A 340 2.63 4.72 -5.65
N VAL A 341 2.40 4.39 -6.92
CA VAL A 341 2.90 3.20 -7.60
C VAL A 341 3.63 3.67 -8.87
N PRO A 342 4.96 3.55 -8.96
CA PRO A 342 5.86 3.01 -7.95
C PRO A 342 5.93 3.89 -6.71
N THR A 343 6.25 3.27 -5.57
CA THR A 343 6.30 4.02 -4.32
C THR A 343 7.49 4.97 -4.28
N GLY A 344 7.26 6.21 -3.84
CA GLY A 344 8.27 7.26 -3.73
C GLY A 344 8.01 8.22 -2.58
N ASP A 345 9.09 8.85 -2.10
CA ASP A 345 9.03 9.79 -0.96
C ASP A 345 8.97 11.26 -1.39
N ASN A 346 9.55 11.62 -2.55
CA ASN A 346 9.66 13.01 -3.03
C ASN A 346 8.34 13.77 -3.01
N TRP A 347 7.24 13.10 -3.35
CA TRP A 347 5.91 13.71 -3.40
C TRP A 347 5.48 14.35 -2.07
N PHE A 348 5.93 13.80 -0.93
CA PHE A 348 5.64 14.35 0.41
C PHE A 348 6.22 15.74 0.64
N ALA A 349 7.27 16.11 -0.10
CA ALA A 349 7.96 17.39 0.01
C ALA A 349 7.62 18.36 -1.14
N CYS A 350 6.84 17.95 -2.13
CA CYS A 350 6.46 18.80 -3.26
C CYS A 350 5.19 19.61 -2.95
N PHE A 351 5.33 20.86 -2.50
CA PHE A 351 4.19 21.71 -2.11
C PHE A 351 3.71 22.66 -3.21
N ASN A 352 4.58 22.99 -4.17
CA ASN A 352 4.23 23.91 -5.25
C ASN A 352 3.37 23.18 -6.31
N PRO A 353 2.10 23.60 -6.54
CA PRO A 353 1.27 22.98 -7.56
C PRO A 353 1.80 23.20 -8.99
N ASP A 354 2.53 24.29 -9.26
CA ASP A 354 3.10 24.61 -10.58
C ASP A 354 4.38 23.79 -10.86
N SER A 355 4.94 23.13 -9.84
CA SER A 355 6.16 22.32 -9.94
C SER A 355 6.08 21.16 -8.95
N ASN A 356 5.04 20.35 -9.10
CA ASN A 356 4.67 19.26 -8.19
C ASN A 356 5.67 18.08 -8.14
N PHE A 357 6.76 18.16 -8.90
CA PHE A 357 7.86 17.19 -8.96
C PHE A 357 9.17 17.71 -8.35
N ILE A 358 9.24 18.98 -7.95
CA ILE A 358 10.42 19.57 -7.29
C ILE A 358 10.16 19.66 -5.78
N PRO A 359 10.89 18.91 -4.95
CA PRO A 359 10.75 18.98 -3.51
C PRO A 359 11.12 20.37 -2.96
N SER A 360 10.28 20.90 -2.06
CA SER A 360 10.56 22.09 -1.24
C SER A 360 11.41 21.77 -0.01
N MET A 361 11.58 20.49 0.32
CA MET A 361 12.43 19.97 1.38
C MET A 361 13.34 18.86 0.85
N LEU A 362 14.56 18.77 1.37
CA LEU A 362 15.49 17.68 1.09
C LEU A 362 15.09 16.45 1.89
N ILE A 363 14.66 15.39 1.19
CA ILE A 363 14.09 14.20 1.79
C ILE A 363 15.01 12.99 1.68
N GLY A 364 15.04 12.16 2.73
CA GLY A 364 15.68 10.85 2.72
C GLY A 364 14.97 9.87 3.65
N ARG A 365 15.30 8.58 3.54
CA ARG A 365 14.71 7.52 4.35
C ARG A 365 15.79 6.60 4.94
N ILE A 366 15.60 6.21 6.20
CA ILE A 366 16.22 5.02 6.79
C ILE A 366 15.12 3.93 6.84
N PRO A 367 15.14 2.94 5.94
CA PRO A 367 14.07 1.93 5.81
C PRO A 367 14.25 0.80 6.83
N ALA A 368 14.34 1.15 8.12
CA ALA A 368 14.52 0.17 9.18
C ALA A 368 13.24 -0.62 9.44
N ARG A 369 13.38 -1.95 9.61
CA ARG A 369 12.27 -2.88 9.89
C ARG A 369 12.21 -3.34 11.35
N ASP A 370 13.29 -3.09 12.08
CA ASP A 370 13.39 -3.37 13.50
C ASP A 370 14.35 -2.38 14.18
N SER A 371 14.38 -2.41 15.51
CA SER A 371 15.19 -1.49 16.31
C SER A 371 16.69 -1.68 16.11
N VAL A 372 17.15 -2.90 15.75
CA VAL A 372 18.55 -3.21 15.52
C VAL A 372 19.02 -2.58 14.21
N GLN A 373 18.24 -2.71 13.15
CA GLN A 373 18.49 -2.05 11.87
C GLN A 373 18.48 -0.53 12.00
N ALA A 374 17.50 0.04 12.72
CA ALA A 374 17.47 1.47 12.99
C ALA A 374 18.72 1.94 13.73
N GLN A 375 19.16 1.18 14.75
CA GLN A 375 20.38 1.47 15.48
C GLN A 375 21.62 1.43 14.57
N ARG A 376 21.78 0.37 13.77
CA ARG A 376 22.92 0.21 12.84
C ARG A 376 23.04 1.38 11.86
N SER A 377 21.94 1.79 11.22
CA SER A 377 21.97 2.90 10.27
C SER A 377 22.25 4.25 10.96
N VAL A 378 21.70 4.48 12.15
CA VAL A 378 22.00 5.69 12.94
C VAL A 378 23.45 5.70 13.42
N ASP A 379 23.99 4.55 13.86
CA ASP A 379 25.40 4.39 14.25
C ASP A 379 26.32 4.75 13.08
N LYS A 380 26.05 4.22 11.88
CA LYS A 380 26.82 4.54 10.68
C LYS A 380 26.77 6.02 10.32
N ALA A 381 25.59 6.64 10.37
CA ALA A 381 25.42 8.06 10.07
C ALA A 381 26.19 8.96 11.05
N ILE A 382 26.14 8.65 12.35
CA ILE A 382 26.87 9.38 13.40
C ILE A 382 28.38 9.16 13.27
N ALA A 383 28.83 7.93 13.00
CA ALA A 383 30.24 7.61 12.83
C ALA A 383 30.84 8.35 11.63
N TYR A 384 30.10 8.41 10.52
CA TYR A 384 30.56 9.04 9.28
C TYR A 384 30.89 10.53 9.45
N ASP A 385 30.11 11.28 10.25
CA ASP A 385 30.38 12.69 10.54
C ASP A 385 31.68 12.90 11.34
N ASN A 386 32.19 11.84 11.98
CA ASN A 386 33.40 11.87 12.81
C ASN A 386 34.63 11.26 12.13
N TYR A 387 34.51 10.74 10.91
CA TYR A 387 35.66 10.20 10.19
C TYR A 387 36.66 11.29 9.83
N THR A 388 37.95 10.96 10.00
CA THR A 388 39.04 11.84 9.58
C THR A 388 39.18 11.77 8.05
N LEU A 389 39.31 12.94 7.43
CA LEU A 389 39.55 13.04 6.00
C LEU A 389 40.89 12.37 5.63
N GLY A 390 40.92 11.63 4.53
CA GLY A 390 42.11 10.95 4.01
C GLY A 390 41.96 10.56 2.55
N ASP A 391 42.84 9.69 2.06
CA ASP A 391 42.89 9.29 0.65
C ASP A 391 41.58 8.66 0.15
N TRP A 392 40.85 7.99 1.04
CA TRP A 392 39.54 7.39 0.74
C TRP A 392 38.53 8.43 0.22
N ASN A 393 38.63 9.70 0.67
CA ASN A 393 37.78 10.79 0.20
C ASN A 393 38.04 11.18 -1.27
N LYS A 394 39.10 10.65 -1.88
CA LYS A 394 39.43 10.86 -3.29
C LYS A 394 39.21 9.61 -4.14
N LYS A 395 38.85 8.46 -3.58
CA LYS A 395 38.67 7.21 -4.34
C LYS A 395 37.21 7.03 -4.75
N TYR A 396 36.98 6.79 -6.04
CA TYR A 396 35.65 6.61 -6.64
C TYR A 396 35.63 5.29 -7.40
N MET A 397 34.56 4.50 -7.28
CA MET A 397 34.38 3.26 -8.03
C MET A 397 33.19 3.39 -8.97
N PHE A 398 33.43 3.17 -10.27
CA PHE A 398 32.42 3.17 -11.32
C PHE A 398 32.31 1.78 -11.91
N VAL A 399 31.16 1.15 -11.67
CA VAL A 399 30.81 -0.18 -12.18
C VAL A 399 29.77 -0.01 -13.28
N ALA A 400 29.97 -0.62 -14.44
CA ALA A 400 29.04 -0.51 -15.55
C ALA A 400 28.71 -1.87 -16.17
N GLY A 401 27.43 -2.04 -16.47
CA GLY A 401 26.88 -3.16 -17.22
C GLY A 401 27.31 -3.18 -18.69
N LEU A 402 26.88 -4.21 -19.42
CA LEU A 402 27.31 -4.39 -20.81
C LEU A 402 26.77 -3.24 -21.68
N GLY A 403 27.67 -2.53 -22.38
CA GLY A 403 27.32 -1.39 -23.23
C GLY A 403 27.15 -0.06 -22.49
N PHE A 404 27.35 -0.03 -21.17
CA PHE A 404 27.36 1.18 -20.36
C PHE A 404 28.79 1.58 -19.98
N ASN A 405 29.02 2.87 -19.72
CA ASN A 405 30.25 3.39 -19.13
C ASN A 405 30.00 4.74 -18.46
N SER A 406 30.92 5.17 -17.60
CA SER A 406 30.84 6.44 -16.86
C SER A 406 31.93 7.43 -17.26
N GLU A 407 32.53 7.28 -18.44
CA GLU A 407 33.71 8.08 -18.83
C GLU A 407 33.43 9.58 -18.91
N GLN A 408 32.23 9.96 -19.38
CA GLN A 408 31.85 11.37 -19.43
C GLN A 408 31.80 11.98 -18.03
N THR A 409 31.14 11.30 -17.09
CA THR A 409 31.03 11.77 -15.69
C THR A 409 32.40 11.84 -15.03
N ILE A 410 33.22 10.79 -15.22
CA ILE A 410 34.57 10.72 -14.68
C ILE A 410 35.43 11.90 -15.18
N ASN A 411 35.45 12.13 -16.49
CA ASN A 411 36.32 13.13 -17.10
C ASN A 411 35.83 14.57 -16.90
N THR A 412 34.54 14.77 -16.63
CA THR A 412 33.95 16.11 -16.45
C THR A 412 33.95 16.54 -14.99
N TYR A 413 33.60 15.64 -14.08
CA TYR A 413 33.30 16.01 -12.69
C TYR A 413 34.28 15.39 -11.68
N VAL A 414 34.83 14.20 -11.94
CA VAL A 414 35.64 13.47 -10.95
C VAL A 414 37.11 13.84 -11.03
N THR A 415 37.75 13.62 -12.17
CA THR A 415 39.20 13.81 -12.33
C THR A 415 39.63 15.28 -12.39
N PRO A 416 38.84 16.25 -12.90
CA PRO A 416 39.28 17.63 -12.95
C PRO A 416 39.35 18.30 -11.55
N PRO A 417 40.22 19.29 -11.36
CA PRO A 417 40.18 20.17 -10.19
C PRO A 417 38.85 20.95 -10.10
N PRO A 418 38.37 21.29 -8.88
CA PRO A 418 39.03 21.09 -7.60
C PRO A 418 38.82 19.70 -6.99
N LEU A 419 37.98 18.85 -7.58
CA LEU A 419 37.69 17.53 -7.01
C LEU A 419 38.93 16.62 -7.09
N GLY A 420 39.54 16.46 -8.26
CA GLY A 420 40.79 15.69 -8.42
C GLY A 420 40.71 14.26 -7.89
N GLY A 421 39.57 13.59 -8.12
CA GLY A 421 39.31 12.22 -7.69
C GLY A 421 40.08 11.18 -8.50
N ILE A 422 40.22 10.00 -7.91
CA ILE A 422 40.90 8.81 -8.41
C ILE A 422 39.82 7.77 -8.76
N PRO A 423 39.43 7.64 -10.04
CA PRO A 423 38.41 6.71 -10.48
C PRO A 423 38.99 5.29 -10.71
N PHE A 424 38.35 4.30 -10.11
CA PHE A 424 38.42 2.89 -10.48
C PHE A 424 37.25 2.55 -11.42
N ARG A 425 37.50 1.74 -12.46
CA ARG A 425 36.54 1.41 -13.51
C ARG A 425 36.42 -0.11 -13.61
N GLU A 426 35.19 -0.61 -13.48
CA GLU A 426 34.85 -1.99 -13.77
C GLU A 426 33.73 -2.02 -14.80
N TYR A 427 34.04 -2.34 -16.05
CA TYR A 427 33.05 -2.35 -17.13
C TYR A 427 32.90 -3.76 -17.69
N LYS A 428 31.69 -4.29 -17.62
CA LYS A 428 31.34 -5.60 -18.14
C LYS A 428 31.59 -5.67 -19.63
N THR A 429 32.38 -6.67 -20.05
CA THR A 429 32.72 -6.90 -21.46
C THR A 429 32.13 -8.20 -22.03
N THR A 430 31.51 -9.01 -21.17
CA THR A 430 30.97 -10.32 -21.55
C THR A 430 29.44 -10.29 -21.65
N PRO A 431 28.83 -11.16 -22.49
CA PRO A 431 27.38 -11.30 -22.57
C PRO A 431 26.80 -12.17 -21.43
N ALA A 432 27.59 -12.51 -20.40
CA ALA A 432 27.09 -13.26 -19.26
C ALA A 432 25.94 -12.51 -18.59
N VAL A 433 24.93 -13.22 -18.07
CA VAL A 433 23.80 -12.56 -17.38
C VAL A 433 24.31 -11.77 -16.17
N ILE A 434 25.17 -12.40 -15.37
CA ILE A 434 25.87 -11.78 -14.24
C ILE A 434 27.38 -11.96 -14.46
N ASP A 435 28.14 -10.88 -14.33
CA ASP A 435 29.60 -10.89 -14.36
C ASP A 435 30.17 -10.78 -12.95
N GLY A 436 31.05 -11.71 -12.55
CA GLY A 436 31.69 -11.73 -11.23
C GLY A 436 33.21 -11.88 -11.31
N GLU A 437 33.82 -11.69 -12.49
CA GLU A 437 35.24 -11.97 -12.72
C GLU A 437 36.14 -11.12 -11.79
N HIS A 438 35.84 -9.83 -11.65
CA HIS A 438 36.60 -8.88 -10.82
C HIS A 438 35.99 -8.65 -9.43
N LYS A 439 35.09 -9.52 -8.98
CA LYS A 439 34.40 -9.40 -7.69
C LYS A 439 35.36 -9.21 -6.51
N LYS A 440 36.49 -9.94 -6.49
CA LYS A 440 37.47 -9.80 -5.40
C LYS A 440 38.12 -8.41 -5.39
N GLU A 441 38.52 -7.89 -6.54
CA GLU A 441 39.17 -6.58 -6.66
C GLU A 441 38.23 -5.45 -6.23
N MET A 442 36.97 -5.50 -6.66
CA MET A 442 35.95 -4.53 -6.21
C MET A 442 35.71 -4.58 -4.70
N ARG A 443 35.64 -5.78 -4.10
CA ARG A 443 35.55 -5.91 -2.63
C ARG A 443 36.77 -5.35 -1.92
N ASP A 444 37.97 -5.63 -2.44
CA ASP A 444 39.23 -5.12 -1.89
C ASP A 444 39.22 -3.57 -1.89
N LEU A 445 38.73 -2.94 -2.95
CA LEU A 445 38.59 -1.48 -3.04
C LEU A 445 37.61 -0.91 -2.02
N VAL A 446 36.45 -1.55 -1.83
CA VAL A 446 35.47 -1.12 -0.83
C VAL A 446 36.04 -1.24 0.58
N ARG A 447 36.70 -2.36 0.89
CA ARG A 447 37.41 -2.58 2.17
C ARG A 447 38.48 -1.51 2.41
N ASP A 448 39.28 -1.21 1.40
CA ASP A 448 40.38 -0.24 1.50
C ASP A 448 39.91 1.23 1.53
N GLY A 449 38.59 1.44 1.41
CA GLY A 449 37.90 2.71 1.59
C GLY A 449 37.78 3.54 0.30
N LEU A 450 36.54 3.95 0.00
CA LEU A 450 36.20 4.84 -1.11
C LEU A 450 34.99 5.71 -0.72
N VAL A 451 34.88 6.91 -1.32
CA VAL A 451 33.79 7.85 -0.99
C VAL A 451 32.52 7.58 -1.78
N PHE A 452 32.66 7.02 -2.98
CA PHE A 452 31.57 6.90 -3.94
C PHE A 452 31.63 5.59 -4.71
N LEU A 453 30.53 4.83 -4.67
CA LEU A 453 30.31 3.63 -5.45
C LEU A 453 29.13 3.85 -6.37
N ASN A 454 29.35 3.85 -7.67
CA ASN A 454 28.30 3.92 -8.67
C ASN A 454 28.18 2.64 -9.48
N PHE A 455 26.94 2.23 -9.73
CA PHE A 455 26.57 1.24 -10.71
C PHE A 455 25.68 1.86 -11.79
N LEU A 456 25.96 1.56 -13.06
CA LEU A 456 25.16 1.93 -14.22
C LEU A 456 24.93 0.70 -15.10
N GLY A 457 23.68 0.22 -15.17
CA GLY A 457 23.36 -0.94 -16.01
C GLY A 457 22.07 -1.64 -15.58
N HIS A 458 21.94 -2.91 -15.96
CA HIS A 458 20.79 -3.72 -15.60
C HIS A 458 20.88 -4.31 -14.20
N SER A 459 19.72 -4.44 -13.55
CA SER A 459 19.62 -5.03 -12.23
C SER A 459 18.32 -5.82 -12.07
N GLY A 460 18.38 -6.88 -11.26
CA GLY A 460 17.21 -7.33 -10.51
C GLY A 460 17.17 -6.59 -9.18
N GLY A 461 16.01 -6.49 -8.52
CA GLY A 461 15.87 -5.69 -7.30
C GLY A 461 16.91 -5.96 -6.18
N ARG A 462 17.55 -7.15 -6.17
CA ARG A 462 18.60 -7.54 -5.22
C ARG A 462 19.99 -7.75 -5.84
N ILE A 463 20.18 -7.52 -7.14
CA ILE A 463 21.43 -7.87 -7.83
C ILE A 463 21.70 -6.94 -9.02
N TRP A 464 22.95 -6.53 -9.16
CA TRP A 464 23.45 -5.88 -10.37
C TRP A 464 23.98 -6.92 -11.35
N GLU A 465 23.91 -6.63 -12.65
CA GLU A 465 24.50 -7.51 -13.66
C GLU A 465 26.04 -7.64 -13.58
N VAL A 466 26.67 -6.82 -12.72
CA VAL A 466 28.05 -6.95 -12.26
C VAL A 466 28.03 -7.19 -10.75
N ASP A 467 28.42 -8.39 -10.34
CA ASP A 467 28.40 -8.85 -8.95
C ASP A 467 29.61 -8.35 -8.18
N ILE A 468 29.39 -7.40 -7.26
CA ILE A 468 30.41 -6.91 -6.34
C ILE A 468 30.43 -7.67 -5.00
N GLY A 469 29.43 -8.52 -4.75
CA GLY A 469 29.19 -9.19 -3.48
C GLY A 469 28.02 -8.66 -2.68
N ASP A 470 27.61 -9.46 -1.69
CA ASP A 470 26.63 -9.04 -0.69
C ASP A 470 27.24 -7.91 0.16
N PRO A 471 26.47 -6.86 0.53
CA PRO A 471 26.99 -5.77 1.35
C PRO A 471 27.68 -6.19 2.64
N ASN A 472 27.23 -7.27 3.29
CA ASN A 472 27.87 -7.81 4.51
C ASN A 472 29.20 -8.52 4.23
N THR A 473 29.51 -8.79 2.96
CA THR A 473 30.75 -9.43 2.51
C THR A 473 31.75 -8.44 1.90
N LEU A 474 31.42 -7.14 1.85
CA LEU A 474 32.31 -6.11 1.29
C LEU A 474 33.48 -5.75 2.22
N GLU A 475 33.53 -6.32 3.43
CA GLU A 475 34.65 -6.24 4.38
C GLU A 475 35.02 -4.82 4.86
N ASN A 476 34.28 -3.77 4.50
CA ASN A 476 34.47 -2.40 5.00
C ASN A 476 33.90 -2.18 6.42
N THR A 477 34.17 -3.14 7.31
CA THR A 477 33.68 -3.11 8.69
C THR A 477 34.32 -1.96 9.47
N GLY A 478 33.51 -1.10 10.08
CA GLY A 478 33.99 0.10 10.78
C GLY A 478 34.31 1.29 9.87
N GLY A 479 34.06 1.16 8.57
CA GLY A 479 34.17 2.23 7.58
C GLY A 479 35.58 2.44 6.98
N PRO A 480 35.72 3.43 6.09
CA PRO A 480 34.70 4.41 5.70
C PRO A 480 33.57 3.78 4.85
N PHE A 481 32.36 4.31 4.97
CA PHE A 481 31.18 3.82 4.28
C PHE A 481 30.89 4.68 3.05
N PRO A 482 30.93 4.14 1.82
CA PRO A 482 30.68 4.94 0.62
C PRO A 482 29.24 5.45 0.52
N PHE A 483 29.05 6.52 -0.25
CA PHE A 483 27.76 6.84 -0.85
C PHE A 483 27.55 5.94 -2.07
N MET A 484 26.47 5.17 -2.07
CA MET A 484 26.16 4.23 -3.15
C MET A 484 25.11 4.82 -4.09
N VAL A 485 25.34 4.76 -5.39
CA VAL A 485 24.43 5.24 -6.44
C VAL A 485 24.17 4.12 -7.42
N SER A 486 22.91 3.68 -7.50
CA SER A 486 22.46 2.68 -8.47
C SER A 486 21.61 3.33 -9.54
N VAL A 487 22.18 3.54 -10.72
CA VAL A 487 21.43 3.93 -11.92
C VAL A 487 20.99 2.65 -12.63
N SER A 488 19.91 2.06 -12.10
CA SER A 488 19.37 0.78 -12.57
C SER A 488 17.92 0.59 -12.09
N CYS A 489 17.26 -0.48 -12.53
CA CYS A 489 15.86 -0.76 -12.21
C CYS A 489 15.68 -1.36 -10.80
N ASN A 490 14.71 -0.86 -10.04
CA ASN A 490 14.11 -1.47 -8.85
C ASN A 490 15.05 -1.74 -7.66
N VAL A 491 16.28 -1.22 -7.64
CA VAL A 491 17.22 -1.43 -6.53
C VAL A 491 16.81 -0.68 -5.25
N GLY A 492 16.02 0.38 -5.40
CA GLY A 492 15.54 1.24 -4.32
C GLY A 492 14.04 1.17 -4.06
N ALA A 493 13.33 0.13 -4.51
CA ALA A 493 11.87 -0.02 -4.32
C ALA A 493 11.48 -0.43 -2.89
N TYR A 494 11.90 0.38 -1.90
CA TYR A 494 11.86 0.08 -0.46
C TYR A 494 10.49 -0.38 0.07
N ALA A 495 9.39 -0.07 -0.61
CA ALA A 495 8.04 -0.48 -0.21
C ALA A 495 7.64 -1.90 -0.65
N GLU A 496 8.55 -2.67 -1.26
CA GLU A 496 8.28 -4.05 -1.69
C GLU A 496 7.83 -4.94 -0.52
N PRO A 497 6.62 -5.52 -0.57
CA PRO A 497 6.00 -6.16 0.59
C PRO A 497 6.57 -7.53 0.91
N SER A 498 7.34 -8.12 -0.01
CA SER A 498 7.82 -9.50 0.13
C SER A 498 9.28 -9.61 0.56
N ASN A 499 10.18 -8.76 0.06
CA ASN A 499 11.62 -8.90 0.24
C ASN A 499 12.35 -7.55 0.28
N PRO A 500 13.46 -7.43 1.04
CA PRO A 500 14.35 -6.30 0.91
C PRO A 500 14.94 -6.18 -0.49
N LEU A 501 15.45 -4.99 -0.79
CA LEU A 501 16.18 -4.70 -2.02
C LEU A 501 17.62 -4.30 -1.73
N LEU A 502 18.43 -4.30 -2.78
CA LEU A 502 19.88 -4.16 -2.65
C LEU A 502 20.25 -2.82 -1.98
N ALA A 503 19.57 -1.70 -2.28
CA ALA A 503 19.87 -0.43 -1.63
C ALA A 503 19.62 -0.46 -0.11
N GLU A 504 18.59 -1.18 0.33
CA GLU A 504 18.31 -1.39 1.75
C GLU A 504 19.38 -2.27 2.37
N ASP A 505 19.80 -3.36 1.71
CA ASP A 505 20.86 -4.23 2.21
C ASP A 505 22.15 -3.44 2.47
N PHE A 506 22.55 -2.56 1.55
CA PHE A 506 23.70 -1.66 1.74
C PHE A 506 23.54 -0.73 2.94
N MET A 507 22.35 -0.16 3.13
CA MET A 507 22.05 0.79 4.20
C MET A 507 21.95 0.14 5.57
N LEU A 508 21.41 -1.08 5.63
CA LEU A 508 21.06 -1.78 6.87
C LEU A 508 22.14 -2.80 7.30
N ALA A 509 23.13 -3.07 6.45
CA ALA A 509 24.26 -3.94 6.75
C ALA A 509 24.98 -3.51 8.04
N ASP A 510 25.39 -4.52 8.82
CA ASP A 510 25.92 -4.32 10.17
C ASP A 510 27.34 -3.77 10.14
N ASN A 511 27.50 -2.50 10.51
CA ASN A 511 28.79 -1.81 10.57
C ASN A 511 29.61 -1.88 9.26
N CYS A 512 28.95 -2.09 8.11
CA CYS A 512 29.54 -2.17 6.77
C CYS A 512 28.51 -1.70 5.72
N GLY A 513 28.81 -1.87 4.43
CA GLY A 513 27.94 -1.41 3.34
C GLY A 513 28.09 0.10 3.10
N SER A 514 26.99 0.83 2.91
CA SER A 514 26.98 2.26 2.59
C SER A 514 26.54 3.13 3.77
N VAL A 515 26.87 4.43 3.72
CA VAL A 515 26.31 5.45 4.65
C VAL A 515 24.95 5.95 4.17
N ALA A 516 24.80 6.05 2.85
CA ALA A 516 23.61 6.49 2.14
C ALA A 516 23.57 5.79 0.77
N SER A 517 22.37 5.58 0.25
CA SER A 517 22.14 4.99 -1.06
C SER A 517 21.14 5.84 -1.84
N TRP A 518 21.38 6.01 -3.14
CA TRP A 518 20.42 6.58 -4.08
C TRP A 518 20.15 5.56 -5.19
N ALA A 519 18.89 5.18 -5.35
CA ALA A 519 18.47 4.16 -6.29
C ALA A 519 17.01 4.37 -6.71
N SER A 520 16.65 3.90 -7.90
CA SER A 520 15.28 3.96 -8.41
C SER A 520 14.36 2.97 -7.70
N SER A 521 13.13 3.40 -7.39
CA SER A 521 12.05 2.52 -6.90
C SER A 521 11.30 1.78 -8.02
N THR A 522 11.67 2.02 -9.27
CA THR A 522 11.07 1.39 -10.46
C THR A 522 12.09 1.26 -11.59
N GLU A 523 11.62 1.05 -12.81
CA GLU A 523 12.40 1.09 -14.05
C GLU A 523 13.31 2.33 -14.11
N GLY A 524 14.61 2.08 -14.29
CA GLY A 524 15.63 3.11 -14.41
C GLY A 524 16.00 3.36 -15.87
N TRP A 525 16.01 4.62 -16.29
CA TRP A 525 16.48 5.01 -17.63
C TRP A 525 17.90 5.57 -17.56
N ALA A 526 18.84 4.91 -18.24
CA ALA A 526 20.26 5.28 -18.20
C ALA A 526 20.52 6.76 -18.53
N ASN A 527 19.83 7.32 -19.54
CA ASN A 527 19.98 8.72 -19.94
C ASN A 527 19.54 9.72 -18.86
N ALA A 528 18.52 9.39 -18.06
CA ALA A 528 18.06 10.23 -16.96
C ALA A 528 19.01 10.15 -15.75
N GLY A 529 19.54 8.95 -15.47
CA GLY A 529 20.48 8.77 -14.37
C GLY A 529 21.86 9.37 -14.62
N VAL A 530 22.35 9.36 -15.87
CA VAL A 530 23.63 10.02 -16.24
C VAL A 530 23.59 11.52 -15.91
N GLY A 531 22.44 12.19 -16.05
CA GLY A 531 22.27 13.60 -15.68
C GLY A 531 22.34 13.89 -14.17
N PHE A 532 22.23 12.88 -13.31
CA PHE A 532 22.32 13.00 -11.84
C PHE A 532 23.69 12.60 -11.28
N VAL A 533 24.37 11.64 -11.92
CA VAL A 533 25.78 11.32 -11.59
C VAL A 533 26.70 12.47 -12.03
N ASN A 534 26.32 13.19 -13.10
CA ASN A 534 26.89 14.45 -13.54
C ASN A 534 26.46 15.61 -12.63
#